data_AF-A0A7R9ZMT8-F1
#
_entry.id   AF-A0A7R9ZMT8-F1
#
_cell.length_a   1.000
_cell.length_b   1.000
_cell.length_c   1.000
_cell.angle_alpha   90.00
_cell.angle_beta   90.00
_cell.angle_gamma   90.00
#
_symmetry.space_group_name_H-M   'P 1'
#
loop_
_entity.id
_entity.type
_entity.pdbx_description
1 polymer ?
#
loop_
_entity_poly.entity_id
_entity_poly.type
_entity_poly.pdbx_seq_one_letter_code
_entity_poly.pdbx_strand_id
1 'polypeptide(L)'
;GESLGNADESLYATTPDWKMPLSQRGRRQSRDAGRRIQQIVGPDSNILFYVSPYHRTKETLKEIQSQISNPILFTREEPRLREQDFGNFQDPELIQAAKEERPKFGRFFFRFPDGESGADVFDRVSAFSGTFVQDIEQTAYRIGERTAANATAILVTHGIAGRLFVMRWLQWSVDDFENLHNSPNCGLLHLQRTPDGMAYDLTAESRALIKAPRMEKDSGYVGNGLKLGDMLKAEKQLTEKERDVFRTLPDSAWGM
;
A
#
# COMPACT_ATOMS: atom_id res chain seq x y z
N GLY A 1 14.31 -5.62 -3.28
CA GLY A 1 14.90 -6.95 -3.49
C GLY A 1 15.55 -7.43 -2.23
N GLU A 2 16.17 -8.62 -2.27
CA GLU A 2 16.91 -9.16 -1.12
C GLU A 2 18.03 -8.20 -0.66
N SER A 3 17.97 -7.78 0.60
CA SER A 3 19.02 -7.01 1.25
C SER A 3 20.12 -7.92 1.80
N LEU A 4 21.28 -7.35 2.14
CA LEU A 4 22.28 -8.10 2.91
C LEU A 4 21.71 -8.58 4.25
N GLY A 5 20.90 -7.77 4.92
CA GLY A 5 20.22 -8.16 6.16
C GLY A 5 19.17 -9.27 5.98
N ASN A 6 18.61 -9.47 4.78
CA ASN A 6 17.77 -10.65 4.51
C ASN A 6 18.60 -11.92 4.32
N ALA A 7 19.82 -11.78 3.81
CA ALA A 7 20.74 -12.91 3.61
C ALA A 7 21.47 -13.29 4.90
N ASP A 8 21.73 -12.31 5.77
CA ASP A 8 22.39 -12.46 7.06
C ASP A 8 21.77 -11.47 8.07
N GLU A 9 20.88 -11.99 8.93
CA GLU A 9 20.18 -11.18 9.93
C GLU A 9 21.12 -10.59 11.00
N SER A 10 22.31 -11.18 11.21
CA SER A 10 23.27 -10.68 12.21
C SER A 10 23.77 -9.26 11.92
N LEU A 11 23.67 -8.82 10.65
CA LEU A 11 24.05 -7.48 10.23
C LEU A 11 23.17 -6.39 10.85
N TYR A 12 21.94 -6.69 11.28
CA TYR A 12 21.08 -5.71 11.95
C TYR A 12 21.57 -5.31 13.35
N ALA A 13 22.51 -6.07 13.94
CA ALA A 13 23.14 -5.70 15.20
C ALA A 13 24.15 -4.54 15.06
N THR A 14 24.67 -4.29 13.85
CA THR A 14 25.74 -3.30 13.61
C THR A 14 25.42 -2.29 12.51
N THR A 15 24.50 -2.64 11.61
CA THR A 15 24.08 -1.79 10.49
C THR A 15 22.61 -1.41 10.68
N PRO A 16 22.29 -0.11 10.79
CA PRO A 16 20.91 0.35 10.87
C PRO A 16 20.09 -0.13 9.66
N ASP A 17 18.85 -0.57 9.88
CA ASP A 17 18.02 -1.19 8.84
C ASP A 17 17.89 -0.30 7.58
N TRP A 18 17.69 1.00 7.77
CA TRP A 18 17.56 1.95 6.65
C TRP A 18 18.82 2.07 5.78
N LYS A 19 20.00 1.75 6.31
CA LYS A 19 21.28 1.74 5.57
C LYS A 19 21.55 0.41 4.88
N MET A 20 20.79 -0.65 5.16
CA MET A 20 21.06 -1.98 4.66
C MET A 20 20.97 -2.00 3.12
N PRO A 21 22.06 -2.34 2.40
CA PRO A 21 22.08 -2.36 0.95
C PRO A 21 21.51 -3.68 0.39
N LEU A 22 21.28 -3.73 -0.92
CA LEU A 22 20.93 -4.94 -1.64
C LEU A 22 22.10 -5.93 -1.72
N SER A 23 21.77 -7.22 -1.66
CA SER A 23 22.67 -8.27 -2.09
C SER A 23 22.83 -8.25 -3.62
N GLN A 24 23.82 -8.97 -4.16
CA GLN A 24 23.93 -9.14 -5.61
C GLN A 24 22.68 -9.84 -6.19
N ARG A 25 22.09 -10.77 -5.45
CA ARG A 25 20.84 -11.43 -5.81
C ARG A 25 19.67 -10.44 -5.78
N GLY A 26 19.61 -9.55 -4.80
CA GLY A 26 18.63 -8.47 -4.72
C GLY A 26 18.69 -7.50 -5.91
N ARG A 27 19.89 -7.18 -6.42
CA ARG A 27 20.06 -6.35 -7.63
C ARG A 27 19.52 -7.07 -8.88
N ARG A 28 19.83 -8.37 -9.04
CA ARG A 28 19.29 -9.19 -10.15
C ARG A 28 17.77 -9.29 -10.10
N GLN A 29 17.20 -9.52 -8.92
CA GLN A 29 15.74 -9.53 -8.71
C GLN A 29 15.11 -8.17 -9.09
N SER A 30 15.77 -7.06 -8.73
CA SER A 30 15.26 -5.72 -9.02
C SER A 30 15.26 -5.41 -10.52
N ARG A 31 16.30 -5.83 -11.26
CA ARG A 31 16.31 -5.74 -12.73
C ARG A 31 15.21 -6.58 -13.37
N ASP A 32 15.00 -7.79 -12.86
CA ASP A 32 13.94 -8.66 -13.38
C ASP A 32 12.53 -8.08 -13.15
N ALA A 33 12.30 -7.53 -11.96
CA ALA A 33 11.09 -6.77 -11.67
C ALA A 33 10.92 -5.58 -12.63
N GLY A 34 12.00 -4.85 -12.94
CA GLY A 34 11.97 -3.77 -13.93
C GLY A 34 11.47 -4.22 -15.30
N ARG A 35 11.95 -5.36 -15.80
CA ARG A 35 11.47 -5.94 -17.08
C ARG A 35 9.99 -6.32 -17.03
N ARG A 36 9.54 -6.94 -15.94
CA ARG A 36 8.13 -7.29 -15.75
C ARG A 36 7.24 -6.05 -15.65
N ILE A 37 7.70 -5.02 -14.95
CA ILE A 37 7.01 -3.72 -14.88
C ILE A 37 6.88 -3.12 -16.28
N GLN A 38 7.95 -3.08 -17.09
CA GLN A 38 7.91 -2.57 -18.46
C GLN A 38 6.85 -3.28 -19.33
N GLN A 39 6.69 -4.60 -19.14
CA GLN A 39 5.65 -5.38 -19.84
C GLN A 39 4.24 -5.02 -19.37
N ILE A 40 4.05 -4.76 -18.07
CA ILE A 40 2.75 -4.41 -17.49
C ILE A 40 2.30 -3.00 -17.90
N VAL A 41 3.19 -2.01 -17.82
CA VAL A 41 2.83 -0.60 -18.07
C VAL A 41 2.64 -0.29 -19.56
N GLY A 42 3.26 -1.07 -20.44
CA GLY A 42 3.23 -0.84 -21.88
C GLY A 42 4.03 0.39 -22.31
N PRO A 43 4.23 0.61 -23.62
CA PRO A 43 5.12 1.65 -24.15
C PRO A 43 4.56 3.08 -23.99
N ASP A 44 3.24 3.24 -23.89
CA ASP A 44 2.59 4.55 -23.96
C ASP A 44 2.39 5.20 -22.57
N SER A 45 2.60 4.43 -21.49
CA SER A 45 2.35 4.90 -20.13
C SER A 45 3.39 5.94 -19.67
N ASN A 46 2.94 6.97 -18.97
CA ASN A 46 3.82 7.88 -18.24
C ASN A 46 4.08 7.33 -16.84
N ILE A 47 5.29 7.45 -16.31
CA ILE A 47 5.64 6.81 -15.02
C ILE A 47 5.83 7.84 -13.92
N LEU A 48 5.24 7.55 -12.76
CA LEU A 48 5.40 8.30 -11.51
C LEU A 48 6.05 7.37 -10.48
N PHE A 49 7.26 7.67 -10.02
CA PHE A 49 7.92 6.84 -9.02
C PHE A 49 7.79 7.44 -7.62
N TYR A 50 7.44 6.58 -6.66
CA TYR A 50 7.57 6.83 -5.23
C TYR A 50 8.49 5.79 -4.63
N VAL A 51 9.42 6.21 -3.78
CA VAL A 51 10.41 5.30 -3.20
C VAL A 51 10.61 5.58 -1.72
N SER A 52 10.67 4.51 -0.92
CA SER A 52 11.09 4.62 0.47
C SER A 52 12.52 5.19 0.58
N PRO A 53 12.83 5.97 1.63
CA PRO A 53 14.17 6.54 1.84
C PRO A 53 15.29 5.50 2.06
N TYR A 54 14.96 4.23 2.27
CA TYR A 54 15.93 3.19 2.64
C TYR A 54 16.89 2.87 1.47
N HIS A 55 18.12 2.50 1.81
CA HIS A 55 19.17 2.26 0.81
C HIS A 55 18.77 1.13 -0.15
N ARG A 56 18.27 0.01 0.38
CA ARG A 56 17.78 -1.13 -0.44
C ARG A 56 16.67 -0.73 -1.43
N THR A 57 15.75 0.17 -1.06
CA THR A 57 14.66 0.59 -1.95
C THR A 57 15.15 1.55 -3.03
N LYS A 58 16.10 2.43 -2.69
CA LYS A 58 16.77 3.30 -3.66
C LYS A 58 17.58 2.49 -4.68
N GLU A 59 18.32 1.49 -4.23
CA GLU A 59 19.02 0.58 -5.13
C GLU A 59 18.06 -0.27 -5.98
N THR A 60 16.95 -0.76 -5.41
CA THR A 60 15.92 -1.47 -6.18
C THR A 60 15.32 -0.55 -7.25
N LEU A 61 15.00 0.70 -6.92
CA LEU A 61 14.48 1.67 -7.88
C LEU A 61 15.47 1.90 -9.03
N LYS A 62 16.76 2.09 -8.73
CA LYS A 62 17.79 2.30 -9.76
C LYS A 62 17.83 1.15 -10.76
N GLU A 63 17.76 -0.08 -10.27
CA GLU A 63 17.76 -1.27 -11.12
C GLU A 63 16.46 -1.39 -11.92
N ILE A 64 15.30 -1.03 -11.35
CA ILE A 64 14.02 -0.97 -12.07
C ILE A 64 14.07 0.07 -13.18
N GLN A 65 14.47 1.31 -12.88
CA GLN A 65 14.54 2.42 -13.84
C GLN A 65 15.46 2.11 -15.02
N SER A 66 16.52 1.33 -14.81
CA SER A 66 17.40 0.89 -15.90
C SER A 66 16.72 0.02 -16.96
N GLN A 67 15.53 -0.51 -16.66
CA GLN A 67 14.74 -1.36 -17.56
C GLN A 67 13.47 -0.66 -18.09
N ILE A 68 13.25 0.60 -17.70
CA ILE A 68 12.06 1.38 -18.09
C ILE A 68 12.44 2.36 -19.20
N SER A 69 11.78 2.26 -20.36
CA SER A 69 11.95 3.18 -21.48
C SER A 69 10.90 4.29 -21.52
N ASN A 70 9.87 4.19 -20.68
CA ASN A 70 8.77 5.17 -20.60
C ASN A 70 9.25 6.53 -20.06
N PRO A 71 8.58 7.64 -20.44
CA PRO A 71 8.80 8.93 -19.82
C PRO A 71 8.53 8.89 -18.30
N ILE A 72 9.50 9.32 -17.51
CA ILE A 72 9.35 9.46 -16.05
C ILE A 72 8.97 10.91 -15.75
N LEU A 73 7.73 11.13 -15.31
CA LEU A 73 7.22 12.46 -14.98
C LEU A 73 7.88 13.00 -13.71
N PHE A 74 8.02 12.15 -12.70
CA PHE A 74 8.85 12.43 -11.54
C PHE A 74 9.27 11.16 -10.80
N THR A 75 10.27 11.32 -9.94
CA THR A 75 10.65 10.36 -8.91
C THR A 75 10.68 11.09 -7.58
N ARG A 76 9.98 10.55 -6.57
CA ARG A 76 9.91 11.17 -5.25
C ARG A 76 10.25 10.18 -4.13
N GLU A 77 11.09 10.64 -3.22
CA GLU A 77 11.32 9.97 -1.95
C GLU A 77 10.15 10.23 -0.99
N GLU A 78 9.61 9.17 -0.39
CA GLU A 78 8.46 9.23 0.52
C GLU A 78 8.76 8.47 1.82
N PRO A 79 9.09 9.19 2.92
CA PRO A 79 9.38 8.60 4.22
C PRO A 79 8.26 7.75 4.81
N ARG A 80 7.00 8.03 4.46
CA ARG A 80 5.84 7.25 4.92
C ARG A 80 5.74 5.87 4.27
N LEU A 81 6.54 5.58 3.24
CA LEU A 81 6.65 4.27 2.60
C LEU A 81 7.79 3.39 3.14
N ARG A 82 8.46 3.78 4.25
CA ARG A 82 9.51 2.97 4.89
C ARG A 82 8.99 1.68 5.53
N GLU A 83 9.90 0.75 5.83
CA GLU A 83 9.57 -0.53 6.48
C GLU A 83 9.02 -0.30 7.89
N GLN A 84 8.27 -1.26 8.42
CA GLN A 84 7.91 -1.27 9.85
C GLN A 84 9.18 -1.23 10.70
N ASP A 85 9.26 -0.26 11.60
CA ASP A 85 10.38 -0.18 12.53
C ASP A 85 10.30 -1.30 13.57
N PHE A 86 11.40 -2.02 13.78
CA PHE A 86 11.52 -3.06 14.82
C PHE A 86 12.32 -2.57 16.03
N GLY A 87 12.50 -1.26 16.17
CA GLY A 87 13.33 -0.64 17.17
C GLY A 87 14.71 -0.28 16.62
N ASN A 88 15.63 0.12 17.51
CA ASN A 88 16.98 0.55 17.15
C ASN A 88 17.85 -0.64 16.64
N PHE A 89 19.03 -0.85 17.22
CA PHE A 89 19.81 -2.05 16.90
C PHE A 89 19.08 -3.29 17.39
N GLN A 90 19.01 -4.29 16.53
CA GLN A 90 18.24 -5.50 16.78
C GLN A 90 19.10 -6.51 17.55
N ASP A 91 18.76 -6.73 18.82
CA ASP A 91 19.24 -7.90 19.56
C ASP A 91 18.60 -9.17 18.94
N PRO A 92 19.39 -10.12 18.42
CA PRO A 92 18.86 -11.32 17.78
C PRO A 92 17.90 -12.12 18.67
N GLU A 93 18.15 -12.18 19.98
CA GLU A 93 17.32 -12.96 20.91
C GLU A 93 15.95 -12.29 21.11
N LEU A 94 15.95 -10.97 21.32
CA LEU A 94 14.70 -10.20 21.49
C LEU A 94 13.86 -10.21 20.21
N ILE A 95 14.51 -10.06 19.05
CA ILE A 95 13.80 -10.12 17.75
C ILE A 95 13.24 -11.51 17.49
N GLN A 96 13.98 -12.58 17.83
CA GLN A 96 13.50 -13.93 17.65
C GLN A 96 12.28 -14.20 18.55
N ALA A 97 12.34 -13.81 19.83
CA ALA A 97 11.21 -13.90 20.74
C ALA A 97 9.98 -13.12 20.22
N ALA A 98 10.19 -11.88 19.76
CA ALA A 98 9.13 -11.06 19.19
C ALA A 98 8.53 -11.67 17.91
N LYS A 99 9.35 -12.27 17.04
CA LYS A 99 8.89 -12.98 15.83
C LYS A 99 7.99 -14.18 16.15
N GLU A 100 8.25 -14.86 17.27
CA GLU A 100 7.45 -16.01 17.74
C GLU A 100 6.16 -15.59 18.44
N GLU A 101 6.16 -14.46 19.14
CA GLU A 101 4.99 -13.92 19.83
C GLU A 101 4.03 -13.23 18.85
N ARG A 102 4.55 -12.51 17.86
CA ARG A 102 3.80 -11.74 16.88
C ARG A 102 2.59 -12.48 16.26
N PRO A 103 2.72 -13.70 15.72
CA PRO A 103 1.57 -14.40 15.14
C PRO A 103 0.51 -14.82 16.16
N LYS A 104 0.88 -14.93 17.46
CA LYS A 104 -0.05 -15.28 18.54
C LYS A 104 -0.86 -14.06 19.00
N PHE A 105 -0.22 -12.88 18.99
CA PHE A 105 -0.86 -11.61 19.37
C PHE A 105 -1.72 -11.03 18.23
N GLY A 106 -1.26 -11.15 16.99
CA GLY A 106 -1.86 -10.51 15.81
C GLY A 106 -0.89 -9.53 15.17
N ARG A 107 -0.59 -9.71 13.87
CA ARG A 107 0.47 -8.99 13.16
C ARG A 107 0.19 -7.50 12.98
N PHE A 108 -1.08 -7.10 12.98
CA PHE A 108 -1.53 -5.72 12.80
C PHE A 108 -1.32 -4.91 14.08
N PHE A 109 -1.69 -5.45 15.24
CA PHE A 109 -1.60 -4.72 16.51
C PHE A 109 -0.32 -4.99 17.31
N PHE A 110 0.43 -6.05 17.00
CA PHE A 110 1.70 -6.33 17.66
C PHE A 110 2.71 -5.20 17.44
N ARG A 111 3.20 -4.62 18.53
CA ARG A 111 4.20 -3.54 18.53
C ARG A 111 5.54 -4.09 18.99
N PHE A 112 6.57 -3.87 18.18
CA PHE A 112 7.94 -4.19 18.60
C PHE A 112 8.43 -3.22 19.67
N PRO A 113 9.27 -3.66 20.63
CA PRO A 113 9.93 -2.76 21.57
C PRO A 113 10.67 -1.63 20.84
N ASP A 114 10.44 -0.38 21.25
CA ASP A 114 10.97 0.85 20.60
C ASP A 114 10.65 0.99 19.10
N GLY A 115 9.73 0.17 18.57
CA GLY A 115 9.38 0.09 17.16
C GLY A 115 7.94 0.46 16.86
N GLU A 116 7.49 0.06 15.67
CA GLU A 116 6.14 0.29 15.16
C GLU A 116 5.28 -0.99 15.30
N SER A 117 3.97 -0.81 15.45
CA SER A 117 2.96 -1.82 15.13
C SER A 117 2.51 -1.72 13.67
N GLY A 118 1.80 -2.73 13.17
CA GLY A 118 1.14 -2.65 11.86
C GLY A 118 0.13 -1.50 11.78
N ALA A 119 -0.55 -1.17 12.88
CA ALA A 119 -1.45 -0.02 12.98
C ALA A 119 -0.70 1.32 12.80
N ASP A 120 0.47 1.48 13.43
CA ASP A 120 1.28 2.71 13.25
C ASP A 120 1.71 2.87 11.78
N VAL A 121 2.05 1.76 11.12
CA VAL A 121 2.35 1.74 9.68
C VAL A 121 1.13 2.07 8.83
N PHE A 122 -0.05 1.55 9.20
CA PHE A 122 -1.31 1.84 8.51
C PHE A 122 -1.66 3.33 8.56
N ASP A 123 -1.45 4.00 9.69
CA ASP A 123 -1.76 5.42 9.85
C ASP A 123 -0.89 6.31 8.96
N ARG A 124 0.43 6.07 8.93
CA ARG A 124 1.33 6.84 8.05
C ARG A 124 1.08 6.58 6.57
N VAL A 125 0.73 5.35 6.20
CA VAL A 125 0.39 5.00 4.82
C VAL A 125 -0.95 5.64 4.43
N SER A 126 -1.91 5.70 5.35
CA SER A 126 -3.17 6.44 5.15
C SER A 126 -2.94 7.94 4.93
N ALA A 127 -2.03 8.54 5.69
CA ALA A 127 -1.65 9.94 5.48
C ALA A 127 -0.98 10.17 4.11
N PHE A 128 -0.19 9.20 3.63
CA PHE A 128 0.40 9.25 2.29
C PHE A 128 -0.65 9.23 1.18
N SER A 129 -1.74 8.46 1.31
CA SER A 129 -2.81 8.40 0.30
C SER A 129 -3.37 9.78 -0.06
N GLY A 130 -3.49 10.69 0.91
CA GLY A 130 -3.94 12.06 0.65
C GLY A 130 -2.96 12.85 -0.23
N THR A 131 -1.66 12.79 0.10
CA THR A 131 -0.62 13.43 -0.72
C THR A 131 -0.57 12.81 -2.12
N PHE A 132 -0.67 11.48 -2.22
CA PHE A 132 -0.64 10.75 -3.48
C PHE A 132 -1.74 11.21 -4.45
N VAL A 133 -2.98 11.36 -3.97
CA VAL A 133 -4.10 11.87 -4.78
C VAL A 133 -3.82 13.31 -5.23
N GLN A 134 -3.38 14.18 -4.32
CA GLN A 134 -3.06 15.57 -4.65
C GLN A 134 -1.95 15.67 -5.70
N ASP A 135 -0.93 14.83 -5.65
CA ASP A 135 0.14 14.83 -6.66
C ASP A 135 -0.35 14.42 -8.04
N ILE A 136 -1.25 13.44 -8.10
CA ILE A 136 -1.87 13.00 -9.36
C ILE A 136 -2.69 14.15 -9.95
N GLU A 137 -3.52 14.80 -9.14
CA GLU A 137 -4.34 15.96 -9.56
C GLU A 137 -3.46 17.13 -10.05
N GLN A 138 -2.40 17.46 -9.30
CA GLN A 138 -1.45 18.50 -9.69
C GLN A 138 -0.71 18.14 -10.98
N THR A 139 -0.36 16.87 -11.16
CA THR A 139 0.28 16.40 -12.39
C THR A 139 -0.68 16.56 -13.57
N ALA A 140 -1.93 16.11 -13.42
CA ALA A 140 -2.98 16.26 -14.43
C ALA A 140 -3.21 17.73 -14.81
N TYR A 141 -3.21 18.63 -13.83
CA TYR A 141 -3.31 20.06 -14.08
C TYR A 141 -2.13 20.61 -14.92
N ARG A 142 -0.91 20.15 -14.67
CA ARG A 142 0.31 20.65 -15.36
C ARG A 142 0.48 20.12 -16.77
N ILE A 143 0.16 18.84 -17.02
CA ILE A 143 0.47 18.16 -18.30
C ILE A 143 -0.77 17.80 -19.12
N GLY A 144 -1.96 18.17 -18.63
CA GLY A 144 -3.25 17.86 -19.22
C GLY A 144 -3.82 16.51 -18.75
N GLU A 145 -5.14 16.49 -18.51
CA GLU A 145 -5.86 15.33 -17.97
C GLU A 145 -5.66 14.07 -18.80
N ARG A 146 -5.67 14.18 -20.14
CA ARG A 146 -5.51 13.03 -21.04
C ARG A 146 -4.12 12.38 -20.90
N THR A 147 -3.09 13.18 -20.71
CA THR A 147 -1.70 12.70 -20.55
C THR A 147 -1.51 12.05 -19.18
N ALA A 148 -2.11 12.64 -18.13
CA ALA A 148 -2.06 12.09 -16.78
C ALA A 148 -2.96 10.86 -16.59
N ALA A 149 -4.07 10.76 -17.33
CA ALA A 149 -4.93 9.58 -17.32
C ALA A 149 -4.22 8.31 -17.83
N ASN A 150 -3.14 8.48 -18.60
CA ASN A 150 -2.29 7.37 -19.06
C ASN A 150 -1.06 7.15 -18.16
N ALA A 151 -1.00 7.77 -16.98
CA ALA A 151 0.13 7.60 -16.08
C ALA A 151 -0.05 6.39 -15.16
N THR A 152 1.03 5.64 -14.94
CA THR A 152 1.12 4.57 -13.94
C THR A 152 2.05 5.00 -12.80
N ALA A 153 1.53 4.92 -11.57
CA ALA A 153 2.33 5.11 -10.37
C ALA A 153 2.98 3.80 -9.93
N ILE A 154 4.27 3.86 -9.59
CA ILE A 154 5.06 2.73 -9.11
C ILE A 154 5.64 3.09 -7.75
N LEU A 155 5.26 2.31 -6.74
CA LEU A 155 5.72 2.47 -5.36
C LEU A 155 6.78 1.40 -5.06
N VAL A 156 8.01 1.84 -4.80
CA VAL A 156 9.13 0.98 -4.37
C VAL A 156 9.23 1.05 -2.85
N THR A 157 8.62 0.07 -2.19
CA THR A 157 8.45 -0.01 -0.73
C THR A 157 8.84 -1.39 -0.19
N HIS A 158 8.39 -1.72 1.00
CA HIS A 158 8.74 -2.92 1.75
C HIS A 158 7.54 -3.84 1.98
N GLY A 159 7.79 -5.02 2.54
CA GLY A 159 6.81 -6.11 2.57
C GLY A 159 5.52 -5.75 3.32
N ILE A 160 5.62 -5.19 4.53
CA ILE A 160 4.43 -4.85 5.30
C ILE A 160 3.80 -3.53 4.85
N ALA A 161 4.61 -2.52 4.52
CA ALA A 161 4.14 -1.23 4.05
C ALA A 161 3.35 -1.37 2.74
N GLY A 162 3.79 -2.23 1.81
CA GLY A 162 3.06 -2.53 0.58
C GLY A 162 1.72 -3.24 0.84
N ARG A 163 1.67 -4.20 1.77
CA ARG A 163 0.41 -4.88 2.13
C ARG A 163 -0.57 -3.95 2.83
N LEU A 164 -0.07 -3.08 3.73
CA LEU A 164 -0.90 -2.09 4.42
C LEU A 164 -1.37 -0.99 3.47
N PHE A 165 -0.58 -0.61 2.47
CA PHE A 165 -1.05 0.27 1.39
C PHE A 165 -2.22 -0.35 0.64
N VAL A 166 -2.11 -1.61 0.23
CA VAL A 166 -3.20 -2.32 -0.46
C VAL A 166 -4.42 -2.48 0.43
N MET A 167 -4.23 -2.89 1.70
CA MET A 167 -5.31 -2.96 2.69
C MET A 167 -6.03 -1.61 2.81
N ARG A 168 -5.28 -0.51 2.94
CA ARG A 168 -5.85 0.83 3.06
C ARG A 168 -6.57 1.28 1.80
N TRP A 169 -6.01 0.97 0.63
CA TRP A 169 -6.55 1.35 -0.68
C TRP A 169 -7.85 0.62 -0.99
N LEU A 170 -7.88 -0.69 -0.73
CA LEU A 170 -9.04 -1.55 -0.96
C LEU A 170 -9.97 -1.65 0.25
N GLN A 171 -9.68 -0.90 1.31
CA GLN A 171 -10.49 -0.82 2.53
C GLN A 171 -10.78 -2.20 3.16
N TRP A 172 -9.77 -3.07 3.17
CA TRP A 172 -9.86 -4.39 3.78
C TRP A 172 -9.91 -4.31 5.30
N SER A 173 -10.56 -5.29 5.92
CA SER A 173 -10.61 -5.41 7.37
C SER A 173 -9.25 -5.77 7.96
N VAL A 174 -9.11 -5.61 9.28
CA VAL A 174 -7.93 -6.12 10.00
C VAL A 174 -7.86 -7.65 9.87
N ASP A 175 -9.00 -8.35 9.93
CA ASP A 175 -9.06 -9.82 9.78
C ASP A 175 -8.57 -10.27 8.40
N ASP A 176 -8.93 -9.55 7.34
CA ASP A 176 -8.40 -9.81 5.99
C ASP A 176 -6.89 -9.64 5.96
N PHE A 177 -6.36 -8.58 6.60
CA PHE A 177 -4.93 -8.31 6.65
C PHE A 177 -4.15 -9.38 7.42
N GLU A 178 -4.67 -9.88 8.54
CA GLU A 178 -4.02 -10.93 9.34
C GLU A 178 -3.81 -12.22 8.53
N ASN A 179 -4.74 -12.51 7.61
CA ASN A 179 -4.67 -13.66 6.71
C ASN A 179 -3.71 -13.47 5.52
N LEU A 180 -3.18 -12.27 5.30
CA LEU A 180 -2.24 -12.03 4.20
C LEU A 180 -0.86 -12.64 4.45
N HIS A 181 -0.21 -13.02 3.37
CA HIS A 181 1.16 -13.51 3.33
C HIS A 181 2.12 -12.43 2.82
N ASN A 182 3.37 -12.45 3.31
CA ASN A 182 4.42 -11.62 2.75
C ASN A 182 4.69 -12.01 1.30
N SER A 183 4.80 -11.00 0.44
CA SER A 183 5.30 -11.17 -0.92
C SER A 183 6.79 -11.51 -0.90
N PRO A 184 7.30 -12.35 -1.82
CA PRO A 184 8.73 -12.54 -1.99
C PRO A 184 9.43 -11.22 -2.37
N ASN A 185 10.74 -11.18 -2.19
CA ASN A 185 11.56 -10.04 -2.62
C ASN A 185 11.32 -9.69 -4.09
N CYS A 186 11.05 -8.42 -4.38
CA CYS A 186 10.68 -7.91 -5.71
C CYS A 186 9.39 -8.51 -6.31
N GLY A 187 8.50 -9.06 -5.47
CA GLY A 187 7.14 -9.36 -5.89
C GLY A 187 6.35 -8.09 -6.19
N LEU A 188 5.49 -8.16 -7.22
CA LEU A 188 4.71 -7.02 -7.71
C LEU A 188 3.26 -7.13 -7.23
N LEU A 189 2.79 -6.10 -6.53
CA LEU A 189 1.37 -5.93 -6.22
C LEU A 189 0.79 -4.95 -7.24
N HIS A 190 0.00 -5.46 -8.17
CA HIS A 190 -0.57 -4.69 -9.26
C HIS A 190 -2.05 -4.41 -8.98
N LEU A 191 -2.35 -3.14 -8.69
CA LEU A 191 -3.69 -2.58 -8.69
C LEU A 191 -4.04 -2.12 -10.11
N GLN A 192 -4.98 -2.81 -10.74
CA GLN A 192 -5.46 -2.53 -12.09
C GLN A 192 -6.81 -1.82 -12.01
N ARG A 193 -7.02 -0.83 -12.89
CA ARG A 193 -8.32 -0.17 -13.01
C ARG A 193 -9.39 -1.17 -13.45
N THR A 194 -10.55 -1.13 -12.82
CA THR A 194 -11.70 -1.98 -13.17
C THR A 194 -12.22 -1.65 -14.58
N PRO A 195 -12.89 -2.59 -15.28
CA PRO A 195 -13.38 -2.35 -16.65
C PRO A 195 -14.35 -1.17 -16.79
N ASP A 196 -15.10 -0.85 -15.73
CA ASP A 196 -15.99 0.31 -15.67
C ASP A 196 -15.23 1.65 -15.45
N GLY A 197 -13.93 1.58 -15.18
CA GLY A 197 -13.08 2.73 -14.91
C GLY A 197 -13.30 3.39 -13.54
N MET A 198 -14.16 2.84 -12.69
CA MET A 198 -14.60 3.54 -11.47
C MET A 198 -13.73 3.23 -10.24
N ALA A 199 -12.99 2.12 -10.27
CA ALA A 199 -12.19 1.67 -9.13
C ALA A 199 -10.88 1.03 -9.60
N TYR A 200 -10.08 0.61 -8.62
CA TYR A 200 -8.92 -0.25 -8.82
C TYR A 200 -9.14 -1.54 -8.04
N ASP A 201 -8.63 -2.64 -8.57
CA ASP A 201 -8.60 -3.92 -7.89
C ASP A 201 -7.25 -4.63 -8.09
N LEU A 202 -6.86 -5.51 -7.18
CA LEU A 202 -5.70 -6.35 -7.37
C LEU A 202 -5.94 -7.37 -8.48
N THR A 203 -4.93 -7.56 -9.32
CA THR A 203 -4.91 -8.67 -10.27
C THR A 203 -4.95 -10.03 -9.56
N ALA A 204 -5.45 -11.06 -10.26
CA ALA A 204 -5.48 -12.42 -9.72
C ALA A 204 -4.08 -12.92 -9.30
N GLU A 205 -3.05 -12.57 -10.06
CA GLU A 205 -1.66 -12.90 -9.76
C GLU A 205 -1.18 -12.23 -8.46
N SER A 206 -1.52 -10.96 -8.28
CA SER A 206 -1.19 -10.21 -7.06
C SER A 206 -1.93 -10.74 -5.84
N ARG A 207 -3.22 -11.12 -5.99
CA ARG A 207 -4.00 -11.76 -4.91
C ARG A 207 -3.38 -13.10 -4.50
N ALA A 208 -2.98 -13.92 -5.46
CA ALA A 208 -2.30 -15.19 -5.18
C ALA A 208 -0.96 -14.98 -4.46
N LEU A 209 -0.21 -13.94 -4.83
CA LEU A 209 1.11 -13.63 -4.26
C LEU A 209 1.06 -13.36 -2.75
N ILE A 210 0.00 -12.72 -2.26
CA ILE A 210 -0.18 -12.39 -0.84
C ILE A 210 -1.30 -13.19 -0.16
N LYS A 211 -1.85 -14.21 -0.84
CA LYS A 211 -3.02 -14.98 -0.41
C LYS A 211 -4.21 -14.11 0.03
N ALA A 212 -4.46 -13.02 -0.70
CA ALA A 212 -5.59 -12.17 -0.43
C ALA A 212 -6.92 -12.91 -0.67
N PRO A 213 -7.97 -12.63 0.12
CA PRO A 213 -9.30 -13.19 -0.11
C PRO A 213 -9.80 -12.82 -1.51
N ARG A 214 -10.69 -13.62 -2.09
CA ARG A 214 -11.43 -13.21 -3.30
C ARG A 214 -12.57 -12.29 -2.85
N MET A 215 -12.83 -11.23 -3.61
CA MET A 215 -14.03 -10.41 -3.37
C MET A 215 -15.27 -11.28 -3.59
N GLU A 216 -15.99 -11.59 -2.51
CA GLU A 216 -17.37 -12.04 -2.63
C GLU A 216 -18.23 -10.81 -2.92
N LYS A 217 -19.05 -10.89 -3.98
CA LYS A 217 -19.89 -9.78 -4.45
C LYS A 217 -20.87 -9.25 -3.38
N ASP A 218 -21.12 -10.01 -2.31
CA ASP A 218 -22.15 -9.76 -1.31
C ASP A 218 -21.63 -9.65 0.14
N SER A 219 -20.31 -9.49 0.36
CA SER A 219 -19.73 -9.53 1.72
C SER A 219 -20.13 -8.38 2.66
N GLY A 220 -20.91 -7.39 2.20
CA GLY A 220 -21.35 -6.24 3.02
C GLY A 220 -20.22 -5.34 3.52
N TYR A 221 -18.96 -5.70 3.27
CA TYR A 221 -17.78 -4.94 3.60
C TYR A 221 -17.54 -3.88 2.52
N VAL A 222 -17.18 -2.66 2.95
CA VAL A 222 -16.93 -1.49 2.09
C VAL A 222 -15.57 -1.63 1.37
N GLY A 223 -15.29 -2.79 0.79
CA GLY A 223 -14.15 -3.04 -0.09
C GLY A 223 -14.40 -2.64 -1.55
N ASN A 224 -15.52 -1.95 -1.81
CA ASN A 224 -15.72 -1.22 -3.05
C ASN A 224 -14.89 0.06 -2.95
N GLY A 225 -13.62 0.02 -3.38
CA GLY A 225 -12.73 1.18 -3.38
C GLY A 225 -13.49 2.46 -3.73
N LEU A 226 -13.60 3.36 -2.75
CA LEU A 226 -14.29 4.67 -2.80
C LEU A 226 -15.27 4.86 -3.97
N LYS A 227 -16.42 4.17 -3.96
CA LYS A 227 -17.56 4.61 -4.77
C LYS A 227 -18.24 5.80 -4.07
N LEU A 228 -17.66 6.99 -4.24
CA LEU A 228 -18.20 8.26 -3.72
C LEU A 228 -19.69 8.44 -4.09
N GLY A 229 -20.09 7.96 -5.27
CA GLY A 229 -21.48 7.99 -5.72
C GLY A 229 -22.46 7.12 -4.90
N ASP A 230 -21.99 6.06 -4.26
CA ASP A 230 -22.82 5.18 -3.43
C ASP A 230 -22.90 5.70 -1.98
N MET A 231 -21.82 6.32 -1.48
CA MET A 231 -21.83 7.03 -0.19
C MET A 231 -22.77 8.24 -0.21
N LEU A 232 -22.75 9.05 -1.27
CA LEU A 232 -23.66 10.20 -1.42
C LEU A 232 -25.13 9.79 -1.61
N LYS A 233 -25.40 8.60 -2.18
CA LYS A 233 -26.75 8.05 -2.28
C LYS A 233 -27.24 7.53 -0.93
N ALA A 234 -26.39 6.87 -0.15
CA ALA A 234 -26.71 6.41 1.20
C ALA A 234 -26.98 7.59 2.14
N GLU A 235 -26.20 8.67 2.04
CA GLU A 235 -26.39 9.90 2.82
C GLU A 235 -27.70 10.62 2.45
N LYS A 236 -28.04 10.70 1.15
CA LYS A 236 -29.35 11.20 0.71
C LYS A 236 -30.52 10.36 1.22
N GLN A 237 -30.41 9.02 1.18
CA GLN A 237 -31.46 8.12 1.69
C GLN A 237 -31.60 8.18 3.22
N LEU A 238 -30.52 8.39 3.96
CA LEU A 238 -30.54 8.63 5.41
C LEU A 238 -31.26 9.95 5.72
N THR A 239 -30.91 11.04 5.03
CA THR A 239 -31.59 12.34 5.23
C THR A 239 -33.07 12.34 4.82
N GLU A 240 -33.48 11.52 3.85
CA GLU A 240 -34.90 11.33 3.51
C GLU A 240 -35.66 10.53 4.58
N LYS A 241 -35.05 9.47 5.13
CA LYS A 241 -35.64 8.71 6.24
C LYS A 241 -35.76 9.54 7.52
N GLU A 242 -34.75 10.35 7.84
CA GLU A 242 -34.79 11.26 8.98
C GLU A 242 -35.92 12.30 8.84
N ARG A 243 -36.12 12.84 7.62
CA ARG A 243 -37.25 13.74 7.33
C ARG A 243 -38.63 13.10 7.47
N ASP A 244 -38.73 11.79 7.26
CA ASP A 244 -40.00 11.04 7.40
C ASP A 244 -40.31 10.72 8.88
N VAL A 245 -39.28 10.47 9.69
CA VAL A 245 -39.41 10.34 11.15
C VAL A 245 -39.91 11.65 11.77
N PHE A 246 -39.44 12.81 11.31
CA PHE A 246 -39.92 14.10 11.80
C PHE A 246 -41.35 14.48 11.35
N ARG A 247 -41.92 13.82 10.32
CA ARG A 247 -43.32 14.03 9.87
C ARG A 247 -44.34 13.16 10.60
N THR A 248 -43.88 12.12 11.30
CA THR A 248 -44.75 11.11 11.93
C THR A 248 -44.85 11.25 13.43
N LEU A 249 -44.14 12.22 14.02
CA LEU A 249 -44.28 12.57 15.43
C LEU A 249 -45.57 13.37 15.64
N PRO A 250 -46.50 12.94 16.51
CA PRO A 250 -47.68 13.73 16.84
C PRO A 250 -47.27 15.03 17.54
N ASP A 251 -48.06 16.10 17.35
CA ASP A 251 -47.80 17.46 17.88
C ASP A 251 -47.54 17.50 19.41
N SER A 252 -47.93 16.46 20.15
CA SER A 252 -47.62 16.31 21.58
C SER A 252 -46.14 16.06 21.89
N ALA A 253 -45.29 15.78 20.89
CA ALA A 253 -43.85 15.58 21.06
C ALA A 253 -43.04 16.89 21.11
N TRP A 254 -43.65 18.03 20.76
CA TRP A 254 -43.02 19.35 20.74
C TRP A 254 -43.47 20.27 21.89
N GLY A 255 -43.91 19.69 23.01
CA GLY A 255 -44.30 20.45 24.20
C GLY A 255 -43.10 21.12 24.90
N MET A 256 -43.27 22.40 25.23
CA MET A 256 -42.44 23.14 26.21
C MET A 256 -42.39 22.45 27.57
#